data_AF-A0A6M2CZQ1-F1
#
_entry.id   AF-A0A6M2CZQ1-F1
#
_cell.length_a   1.000
_cell.length_b   1.000
_cell.length_c   1.000
_cell.angle_alpha   90.00
_cell.angle_beta   90.00
_cell.angle_gamma   90.00
#
_symmetry.space_group_name_H-M   'P 1'
#
loop_
_entity.id
_entity.type
_entity.pdbx_description
1 polymer ?
#
loop_
_entity_poly.entity_id
_entity_poly.type
_entity_poly.pdbx_seq_one_letter_code
_entity_poly.pdbx_strand_id
1 'polypeptide(L)'
;GTLEFHLKEGEFRLPDIEVGAGFSALYISYSLGSLFWGYLFTYKLEQESASVLLGFTILAVSFLFVGPAPFLPIPPYLWIVYLTQTATGFGNSAVIVASFSVALKKAIERGFPNNMWTYATVCGVLFGAITLGSSVAPLLSKHARENIGYENASLVMFAALVICALCIRFAK
;
A
#
# COMPACT_ATOMS: atom_id res chain seq x y z
N GLY A 1 10.09 -4.16 -8.40
CA GLY A 1 10.73 -4.26 -9.73
C GLY A 1 10.85 -2.91 -10.42
N THR A 2 9.78 -2.12 -10.50
CA THR A 2 9.74 -0.86 -11.27
C THR A 2 10.59 0.27 -10.68
N LEU A 3 10.72 0.35 -9.36
CA LEU A 3 11.53 1.35 -8.65
C LEU A 3 13.04 1.07 -8.79
N GLU A 4 13.44 -0.20 -8.64
CA GLU A 4 14.83 -0.64 -8.79
C GLU A 4 15.38 -0.33 -10.18
N PHE A 5 14.60 -0.56 -11.23
CA PHE A 5 15.00 -0.28 -12.60
C PHE A 5 15.09 1.24 -12.88
N HIS A 6 14.28 2.07 -12.21
CA HIS A 6 14.35 3.54 -12.31
C HIS A 6 15.55 4.12 -11.53
N LEU A 7 15.91 3.50 -10.40
CA LEU A 7 17.08 3.86 -9.58
C LEU A 7 18.40 3.35 -10.19
N LYS A 8 18.39 2.20 -10.88
CA LYS A 8 19.58 1.57 -11.50
C LYS A 8 19.91 2.08 -12.89
N GLU A 9 18.91 2.25 -13.76
CA GLU A 9 19.14 2.65 -15.17
C GLU A 9 18.78 4.12 -15.47
N GLY A 10 18.19 4.86 -14.50
CA GLY A 10 17.91 6.30 -14.61
C GLY A 10 18.99 7.22 -13.99
N GLU A 11 18.67 8.50 -13.81
CA GLU A 11 19.58 9.65 -13.49
C GLU A 11 20.55 9.49 -12.30
N PHE A 12 20.37 8.49 -11.43
CA PHE A 12 21.02 8.48 -10.12
C PHE A 12 22.22 7.51 -9.97
N ARG A 13 22.40 6.50 -10.85
CA ARG A 13 23.52 5.52 -10.80
C ARG A 13 23.91 5.09 -9.37
N LEU A 14 22.91 4.72 -8.56
CA LEU A 14 23.12 4.44 -7.14
C LEU A 14 23.65 3.02 -6.92
N PRO A 15 24.50 2.80 -5.89
CA PRO A 15 24.97 1.47 -5.52
C PRO A 15 23.81 0.59 -5.00
N ASP A 16 23.85 -0.72 -5.29
CA ASP A 16 22.81 -1.71 -4.93
C ASP A 16 22.39 -1.68 -3.44
N ILE A 17 23.32 -1.31 -2.57
CA ILE A 17 23.11 -1.17 -1.12
C ILE A 17 22.06 -0.10 -0.78
N GLU A 18 22.04 1.04 -1.48
CA GLU A 18 21.12 2.12 -1.16
C GLU A 18 19.69 1.82 -1.62
N VAL A 19 19.55 1.12 -2.75
CA VAL A 19 18.27 0.61 -3.23
C VAL A 19 17.71 -0.43 -2.26
N GLY A 20 18.55 -1.36 -1.77
CA GLY A 20 18.19 -2.33 -0.74
C GLY A 20 17.79 -1.70 0.60
N ALA A 21 18.45 -0.60 0.99
CA ALA A 21 18.09 0.18 2.18
C ALA A 21 16.70 0.81 2.04
N GLY A 22 16.32 1.27 0.85
CA GLY A 22 14.98 1.80 0.57
C GLY A 22 13.89 0.75 0.79
N PHE A 23 14.07 -0.45 0.25
CA PHE A 23 13.13 -1.55 0.49
C PHE A 23 13.07 -1.94 1.97
N SER A 24 14.20 -1.95 2.67
CA SER A 24 14.24 -2.23 4.11
C SER A 24 13.43 -1.21 4.93
N ALA A 25 13.54 0.08 4.60
CA ALA A 25 12.78 1.15 5.27
C ALA A 25 11.25 0.98 5.11
N LEU A 26 10.78 0.46 3.97
CA LEU A 26 9.37 0.10 3.77
C LEU A 26 8.90 -0.96 4.77
N TYR A 27 9.65 -2.05 4.90
CA TYR A 27 9.23 -3.17 5.75
C TYR A 27 9.34 -2.83 7.25
N ILE A 28 10.33 -2.03 7.63
CA ILE A 28 10.47 -1.52 9.00
C ILE A 28 9.29 -0.61 9.35
N SER A 29 8.98 0.37 8.50
CA SER A 29 7.85 1.28 8.71
C SER A 29 6.50 0.54 8.66
N TYR A 30 6.35 -0.46 7.80
CA TYR A 30 5.19 -1.34 7.78
C TYR A 30 5.02 -2.12 9.11
N SER A 31 6.10 -2.63 9.67
CA SER A 31 6.07 -3.39 10.94
C SER A 31 5.72 -2.48 12.12
N LEU A 32 6.30 -1.28 12.19
CA LEU A 32 5.96 -0.30 13.22
C LEU A 32 4.53 0.22 13.06
N GLY A 33 4.11 0.46 11.82
CA GLY A 33 2.77 0.88 11.48
C GLY A 33 1.72 -0.17 11.84
N SER A 34 1.99 -1.46 11.60
CA SER A 34 1.05 -2.52 11.93
C SER A 34 0.82 -2.66 13.44
N LEU A 35 1.86 -2.47 14.27
CA LEU A 35 1.73 -2.41 15.72
C LEU A 35 0.90 -1.19 16.16
N PHE A 36 1.21 -0.02 15.60
CA PHE A 36 0.50 1.22 15.92
C PHE A 36 -0.99 1.14 15.57
N TRP A 37 -1.30 0.76 14.33
CA TRP A 37 -2.68 0.63 13.86
C TRP A 37 -3.40 -0.51 14.56
N GLY A 38 -2.75 -1.66 14.77
CA GLY A 38 -3.33 -2.79 15.51
C GLY A 38 -3.75 -2.41 16.93
N TYR A 39 -2.92 -1.64 17.64
CA TYR A 39 -3.28 -1.08 18.95
C TYR A 39 -4.46 -0.10 18.85
N LEU A 40 -4.42 0.81 17.86
CA LEU A 40 -5.47 1.82 17.69
C LEU A 40 -6.84 1.20 17.36
N PHE A 41 -6.86 0.16 16.52
CA PHE A 41 -8.06 -0.59 16.15
C PHE A 41 -8.65 -1.40 17.30
N THR A 42 -7.80 -1.96 18.16
CA THR A 42 -8.27 -2.76 19.30
C THR A 42 -8.92 -1.90 20.38
N TYR A 43 -8.49 -0.64 20.55
CA TYR A 43 -8.89 0.18 21.71
C TYR A 43 -9.73 1.42 21.42
N LYS A 44 -9.69 2.00 20.21
CA LYS A 44 -10.23 3.37 19.99
C LYS A 44 -11.13 3.59 18.77
N LEU A 45 -11.15 2.68 17.81
CA LEU A 45 -11.88 2.90 16.55
C LEU A 45 -13.05 1.93 16.42
N GLU A 46 -14.19 2.27 17.02
CA GLU A 46 -15.47 1.55 16.80
C GLU A 46 -15.97 1.68 15.35
N GLN A 47 -15.51 2.69 14.60
CA GLN A 47 -16.00 3.02 13.28
C GLN A 47 -15.02 2.62 12.17
N GLU A 48 -15.06 1.33 11.84
CA GLU A 48 -14.11 0.65 10.96
C GLU A 48 -14.01 1.26 9.55
N SER A 49 -15.08 1.90 9.06
CA SER A 49 -15.10 2.54 7.74
C SER A 49 -14.21 3.80 7.67
N ALA A 50 -14.11 4.55 8.76
CA ALA A 50 -13.35 5.82 8.80
C ALA A 50 -11.83 5.57 8.77
N SER A 51 -11.40 4.46 9.37
CA SER A 51 -10.01 4.07 9.46
C SER A 51 -9.46 3.50 8.15
N VAL A 52 -10.28 2.75 7.40
CA VAL A 52 -9.95 2.33 6.04
C VAL A 52 -9.77 3.57 5.16
N LEU A 53 -10.67 4.54 5.24
CA LEU A 53 -10.56 5.82 4.53
C LEU A 53 -9.27 6.57 4.89
N LEU A 54 -8.90 6.64 6.18
CA LEU A 54 -7.63 7.24 6.61
C LEU A 54 -6.42 6.55 5.99
N GLY A 55 -6.39 5.22 6.00
CA GLY A 55 -5.32 4.43 5.35
C GLY A 55 -5.20 4.74 3.86
N PHE A 56 -6.32 4.79 3.14
CA PHE A 56 -6.34 5.15 1.72
C PHE A 56 -5.91 6.59 1.45
N THR A 57 -6.28 7.55 2.32
CA THR A 57 -5.81 8.95 2.15
C THR A 57 -4.31 9.09 2.34
N ILE A 58 -3.73 8.41 3.33
CA ILE A 58 -2.28 8.39 3.56
C ILE A 58 -1.57 7.73 2.37
N LEU A 59 -2.13 6.64 1.84
CA LEU A 59 -1.59 5.98 0.65
C LEU A 59 -1.65 6.88 -0.58
N ALA A 60 -2.79 7.55 -0.81
CA ALA A 60 -2.98 8.47 -1.94
C ALA A 60 -1.99 9.64 -1.88
N VAL A 61 -1.79 10.23 -0.71
CA VAL A 61 -0.76 11.26 -0.50
C VAL A 61 0.64 10.69 -0.78
N SER A 62 0.94 9.47 -0.31
CA SER A 62 2.25 8.84 -0.56
C SER A 62 2.51 8.60 -2.05
N PHE A 63 1.51 8.11 -2.79
CA PHE A 63 1.63 7.90 -4.23
C PHE A 63 1.80 9.21 -5.02
N LEU A 64 1.28 10.32 -4.53
CA LEU A 64 1.50 11.65 -5.11
C LEU A 64 2.98 12.10 -4.99
N PHE A 65 3.72 11.61 -4.00
CA PHE A 65 5.14 11.91 -3.83
C PHE A 65 6.06 10.85 -4.47
N VAL A 66 5.62 9.59 -4.63
CA VAL A 66 6.41 8.51 -5.25
C VAL A 66 6.60 8.72 -6.76
N GLY A 67 5.55 9.11 -7.47
CA GLY A 67 5.67 9.57 -8.85
C GLY A 67 5.84 11.09 -8.80
N PRO A 68 6.94 11.70 -9.27
CA PRO A 68 6.93 13.13 -9.50
C PRO A 68 5.75 13.37 -10.45
N ALA A 69 4.71 14.03 -9.95
CA ALA A 69 3.62 14.45 -10.81
C ALA A 69 4.25 15.26 -11.95
N PRO A 70 3.82 15.10 -13.21
CA PRO A 70 4.35 15.86 -14.35
C PRO A 70 4.25 17.39 -14.18
N PHE A 71 3.63 17.87 -13.09
CA PHE A 71 3.52 19.26 -12.67
C PHE A 71 4.55 19.72 -11.63
N LEU A 72 5.34 18.83 -11.01
CA LEU A 72 6.38 19.21 -10.05
C LEU A 72 7.77 18.74 -10.53
N PRO A 73 8.61 19.63 -11.07
CA PRO A 73 9.99 19.33 -11.45
C PRO A 73 10.88 19.29 -10.18
N ILE A 74 10.65 18.32 -9.30
CA ILE A 74 11.51 18.08 -8.13
C ILE A 74 12.59 17.06 -8.54
N PRO A 75 13.89 17.36 -8.37
CA PRO A 75 14.95 16.38 -8.56
C PRO A 75 14.72 15.17 -7.64
N PRO A 76 14.92 13.92 -8.09
CA PRO A 76 14.67 12.73 -7.27
C PRO A 76 15.74 12.55 -6.19
N TYR A 77 15.74 13.40 -5.16
CA TYR A 77 16.66 13.26 -4.04
C TYR A 77 16.37 11.97 -3.24
N LEU A 78 17.41 11.23 -2.91
CA LEU A 78 17.36 10.00 -2.11
C LEU A 78 16.51 10.10 -0.83
N TRP A 79 16.62 11.22 -0.11
CA TRP A 79 15.87 11.43 1.13
C TRP A 79 14.36 11.49 0.91
N ILE A 80 13.90 11.99 -0.25
CA ILE A 80 12.49 11.98 -0.65
C ILE A 80 12.04 10.54 -0.92
N VAL A 81 12.88 9.73 -1.56
CA VAL A 81 12.58 8.30 -1.78
C VAL A 81 12.42 7.57 -0.45
N TYR A 82 13.30 7.78 0.53
CA TYR A 82 13.13 7.18 1.86
C TYR A 82 11.84 7.67 2.59
N LEU A 83 11.51 8.95 2.48
CA LEU A 83 10.29 9.52 3.07
C LEU A 83 9.02 8.95 2.45
N THR A 84 8.97 8.86 1.13
CA THR A 84 7.82 8.29 0.41
C THR A 84 7.66 6.81 0.68
N GLN A 85 8.76 6.08 0.77
CA GLN A 85 8.79 4.66 1.03
C GLN A 85 8.33 4.32 2.46
N THR A 86 8.72 5.14 3.44
CA THR A 86 8.26 5.01 4.84
C THR A 86 6.78 5.39 4.98
N ALA A 87 6.33 6.45 4.32
CA ALA A 87 4.91 6.83 4.29
C ALA A 87 4.04 5.75 3.63
N THR A 88 4.52 5.16 2.53
CA THR A 88 3.86 4.05 1.83
C THR A 88 3.77 2.81 2.71
N GLY A 89 4.86 2.42 3.40
CA GLY A 89 4.86 1.32 4.34
C GLY A 89 3.85 1.51 5.48
N PHE A 90 3.80 2.72 6.04
CA PHE A 90 2.85 3.06 7.10
C PHE A 90 1.39 3.02 6.62
N GLY A 91 1.09 3.61 5.45
CA GLY A 91 -0.25 3.56 4.86
C GLY A 91 -0.70 2.14 4.50
N ASN A 92 0.21 1.33 3.94
CA ASN A 92 -0.10 -0.05 3.55
C ASN A 92 -0.41 -0.91 4.78
N SER A 93 0.29 -0.68 5.89
CA SER A 93 0.00 -1.36 7.16
C SER A 93 -1.39 -1.01 7.69
N ALA A 94 -1.82 0.26 7.56
CA ALA A 94 -3.16 0.68 7.98
C ALA A 94 -4.26 -0.05 7.19
N VAL A 95 -4.11 -0.12 5.86
CA VAL A 95 -5.09 -0.77 4.97
C VAL A 95 -5.18 -2.27 5.25
N ILE A 96 -4.04 -2.96 5.40
CA ILE A 96 -4.04 -4.42 5.65
C ILE A 96 -4.65 -4.74 7.00
N VAL A 97 -4.25 -4.04 8.08
CA VAL A 97 -4.79 -4.27 9.42
C VAL A 97 -6.28 -3.95 9.46
N ALA A 98 -6.72 -2.83 8.88
CA ALA A 98 -8.13 -2.46 8.84
C ALA A 98 -8.98 -3.48 8.05
N SER A 99 -8.47 -3.91 6.89
CA SER A 99 -9.16 -4.91 6.05
C SER A 99 -9.32 -6.23 6.78
N PHE A 100 -8.29 -6.64 7.53
CA PHE A 100 -8.35 -7.84 8.36
C PHE A 100 -9.40 -7.72 9.48
N SER A 101 -9.38 -6.62 10.24
CA SER A 101 -10.36 -6.38 11.31
C SER A 101 -11.81 -6.37 10.79
N VAL A 102 -12.08 -5.65 9.69
CA VAL A 102 -13.41 -5.58 9.07
C VAL A 102 -13.86 -6.95 8.56
N ALA A 103 -12.98 -7.68 7.87
CA ALA A 103 -13.30 -8.98 7.32
C ALA A 103 -13.59 -10.00 8.43
N LEU A 104 -12.80 -9.97 9.50
CA LEU A 104 -12.98 -10.84 10.67
C LEU A 104 -14.30 -10.54 11.39
N LYS A 105 -14.60 -9.27 11.66
CA LYS A 105 -15.85 -8.88 12.32
C LYS A 105 -17.07 -9.24 11.47
N LYS A 106 -17.05 -8.97 10.17
CA LYS A 106 -18.12 -9.37 9.24
C LYS A 106 -18.29 -10.89 9.14
N ALA A 107 -17.22 -11.67 9.27
CA ALA A 107 -17.31 -13.13 9.32
C ALA A 107 -18.04 -13.59 10.59
N ILE A 108 -17.67 -13.01 11.74
CA ILE A 108 -18.31 -13.31 13.03
C ILE A 108 -19.79 -12.90 13.03
N GLU A 109 -20.12 -11.71 12.52
CA GLU A 109 -21.51 -11.23 12.38
C GLU A 109 -22.37 -12.13 11.48
N ARG A 110 -21.76 -12.79 10.49
CA ARG A 110 -22.42 -13.75 9.59
C ARG A 110 -22.57 -15.16 10.19
N GLY A 111 -22.20 -15.35 11.45
CA GLY A 111 -22.39 -16.60 12.19
C GLY A 111 -21.16 -17.52 12.24
N PHE A 112 -19.98 -17.06 11.79
CA PHE A 112 -18.75 -17.83 12.01
C PHE A 112 -18.33 -17.78 13.49
N PRO A 113 -17.84 -18.90 14.07
CA PRO A 113 -17.39 -18.92 15.46
C PRO A 113 -16.16 -18.03 15.66
N ASN A 114 -16.12 -17.26 16.75
CA ASN A 114 -14.95 -16.47 17.11
C ASN A 114 -13.85 -17.38 17.69
N ASN A 115 -13.18 -18.14 16.82
CA ASN A 115 -12.11 -19.05 17.16
C ASN A 115 -10.91 -18.84 16.22
N MET A 116 -9.79 -19.48 16.58
CA MET A 116 -8.55 -19.41 15.80
C MET A 116 -8.72 -19.89 14.36
N TRP A 117 -9.68 -20.78 14.09
CA TRP A 117 -9.98 -21.26 12.73
C TRP A 117 -10.54 -20.15 11.85
N THR A 118 -11.53 -19.40 12.32
CA THR A 118 -12.09 -18.25 11.57
C THR A 118 -11.03 -17.19 11.32
N TYR A 119 -10.19 -16.91 12.33
CA TYR A 119 -9.05 -16.00 12.18
C TYR A 119 -8.10 -16.48 11.08
N ALA A 120 -7.70 -17.76 11.11
CA ALA A 120 -6.81 -18.36 10.13
C ALA A 120 -7.42 -18.35 8.71
N THR A 121 -8.72 -18.60 8.57
CA THR A 121 -9.42 -18.55 7.28
C THR A 121 -9.39 -17.13 6.69
N VAL A 122 -9.72 -16.11 7.49
CA VAL A 122 -9.68 -14.71 7.04
C VAL A 122 -8.25 -14.29 6.67
N CYS A 123 -7.26 -14.65 7.47
CA CYS A 123 -5.85 -14.45 7.13
C CYS A 123 -5.48 -15.12 5.81
N GLY A 124 -5.85 -16.40 5.63
CA GLY A 124 -5.53 -17.17 4.43
C GLY A 124 -6.10 -16.53 3.16
N VAL A 125 -7.35 -16.07 3.21
CA VAL A 125 -7.99 -15.37 2.08
C VAL A 125 -7.27 -14.05 1.78
N LEU A 126 -6.96 -13.25 2.79
CA LEU A 126 -6.24 -11.98 2.60
C LEU A 126 -4.84 -12.18 2.04
N PHE A 127 -4.04 -13.07 2.62
CA PHE A 127 -2.69 -13.35 2.10
C PHE A 127 -2.72 -13.99 0.71
N GLY A 128 -3.73 -14.82 0.42
CA GLY A 128 -3.98 -15.33 -0.93
C GLY A 128 -4.23 -14.20 -1.92
N ALA A 129 -5.12 -13.26 -1.57
CA ALA A 129 -5.40 -12.09 -2.40
C ALA A 129 -4.17 -11.19 -2.60
N ILE A 130 -3.39 -10.95 -1.54
CA ILE A 130 -2.14 -10.17 -1.61
C ILE A 130 -1.11 -10.86 -2.51
N THR A 131 -0.97 -12.18 -2.41
CA THR A 131 -0.03 -12.95 -3.22
C THR A 131 -0.41 -12.89 -4.70
N LEU A 132 -1.69 -13.08 -5.01
CA LEU A 132 -2.21 -12.94 -6.38
C LEU A 132 -1.99 -11.53 -6.92
N GLY A 133 -2.30 -10.50 -6.13
CA GLY A 133 -2.05 -9.10 -6.49
C GLY A 133 -0.56 -8.85 -6.76
N SER A 134 0.32 -9.41 -5.93
CA SER A 134 1.77 -9.27 -6.07
C SER A 134 2.34 -10.01 -7.28
N SER A 135 1.70 -11.09 -7.74
CA SER A 135 2.08 -11.78 -8.99
C SER A 135 1.65 -11.02 -10.23
N VAL A 136 0.49 -10.36 -10.20
CA VAL A 136 -0.08 -9.64 -11.34
C VAL A 136 0.50 -8.22 -11.47
N ALA A 137 0.84 -7.57 -10.34
CA ALA A 137 1.34 -6.20 -10.31
C ALA A 137 2.60 -5.95 -11.16
N PRO A 138 3.64 -6.83 -11.18
CA PRO A 138 4.80 -6.64 -12.04
C PRO A 138 4.48 -6.72 -13.52
N LEU A 139 3.56 -7.59 -13.92
CA LEU A 139 3.14 -7.75 -15.31
C LEU A 139 2.43 -6.49 -15.81
N LEU A 140 1.45 -6.00 -15.04
CA LEU A 140 0.76 -4.75 -15.36
C LEU A 140 1.70 -3.55 -15.34
N SER A 141 2.59 -3.45 -14.34
CA SER A 141 3.52 -2.33 -14.21
C SER A 141 4.53 -2.29 -15.36
N LYS A 142 5.01 -3.47 -15.78
CA LYS A 142 5.92 -3.59 -16.93
C LYS A 142 5.22 -3.17 -18.23
N HIS A 143 4.03 -3.70 -18.47
CA HIS A 143 3.22 -3.36 -19.66
C HIS A 143 2.85 -1.87 -19.72
N ALA A 144 2.46 -1.28 -18.58
CA ALA A 144 2.16 0.14 -18.48
C ALA A 144 3.41 1.00 -18.78
N ARG A 145 4.58 0.61 -18.26
CA ARG A 145 5.82 1.33 -18.50
C ARG A 145 6.25 1.27 -19.97
N GLU A 146 6.12 0.12 -20.62
CA GLU A 146 6.56 -0.08 -22.02
C GLU A 146 5.69 0.68 -23.03
N ASN A 147 4.39 0.87 -22.74
CA ASN A 147 3.46 1.48 -23.69
C ASN A 147 3.07 2.94 -23.40
N ILE A 148 3.13 3.39 -22.14
CA ILE A 148 2.45 4.63 -21.70
C ILE A 148 3.42 5.65 -21.05
N GLY A 149 4.65 5.24 -20.70
CA GLY A 149 5.63 6.09 -20.01
C GLY A 149 5.41 6.16 -18.49
N TYR A 150 6.46 6.48 -17.73
CA TYR A 150 6.48 6.37 -16.26
C TYR A 150 5.55 7.38 -15.56
N GLU A 151 5.39 8.58 -16.13
CA GLU A 151 4.54 9.66 -15.57
C GLU A 151 3.04 9.38 -15.70
N ASN A 152 2.61 8.70 -16.77
CA ASN A 152 1.20 8.35 -16.95
C ASN A 152 0.83 7.08 -16.16
N ALA A 153 1.80 6.19 -15.88
CA ALA A 153 1.58 5.00 -15.08
C ALA A 153 1.24 5.34 -13.61
N SER A 154 1.82 6.39 -13.04
CA SER A 154 1.51 6.86 -11.68
C SER A 154 0.10 7.45 -11.58
N LEU A 155 -0.37 8.18 -12.60
CA LEU A 155 -1.75 8.67 -12.69
C LEU A 155 -2.78 7.54 -12.76
N VAL A 156 -2.50 6.47 -13.50
CA VAL A 156 -3.37 5.28 -13.55
C VAL A 156 -3.47 4.59 -12.18
N MET A 157 -2.35 4.46 -11.45
CA MET A 157 -2.38 3.92 -10.09
C MET A 157 -3.15 4.80 -9.12
N PHE A 158 -2.97 6.13 -9.21
CA PHE A 158 -3.72 7.08 -8.40
C PHE A 158 -5.23 7.00 -8.70
N ALA A 159 -5.62 6.95 -9.98
CA ALA A 159 -7.01 6.78 -10.38
C ALA A 159 -7.60 5.46 -9.88
N ALA A 160 -6.85 4.35 -9.98
CA ALA A 160 -7.28 3.06 -9.46
C ALA A 160 -7.50 3.08 -7.93
N LEU A 161 -6.61 3.75 -7.18
CA LEU A 161 -6.75 3.93 -5.73
C LEU A 161 -7.97 4.77 -5.36
N VAL A 162 -8.23 5.84 -6.10
CA VAL A 162 -9.42 6.70 -5.91
C VAL A 162 -10.69 5.91 -6.22
N ILE A 163 -10.72 5.13 -7.30
CA ILE A 163 -11.86 4.26 -7.63
C ILE A 163 -12.10 3.24 -6.52
N CYS A 164 -11.05 2.58 -6.02
CA CYS A 164 -11.17 1.66 -4.89
C CYS A 164 -11.70 2.35 -3.62
N ALA A 165 -11.20 3.54 -3.30
CA ALA A 165 -11.68 4.32 -2.16
C ALA A 165 -13.17 4.73 -2.33
N LEU A 166 -13.59 5.06 -3.54
CA LEU A 166 -14.99 5.35 -3.86
C LEU A 166 -15.86 4.09 -3.75
N CYS A 167 -15.43 2.95 -4.32
CA CYS A 167 -16.15 1.68 -4.21
C CYS A 167 -16.38 1.27 -2.75
N ILE A 168 -15.38 1.46 -1.88
CA ILE A 168 -15.51 1.20 -0.44
C ILE A 168 -16.54 2.13 0.21
N ARG A 169 -16.63 3.39 -0.26
CA ARG A 169 -17.61 4.37 0.23
C ARG A 169 -19.04 4.07 -0.22
N PHE A 170 -19.21 3.46 -1.40
CA PHE A 170 -20.51 3.04 -1.95
C PHE A 170 -20.96 1.64 -1.50
N ALA A 171 -20.06 0.79 -0.98
CA ALA A 171 -20.40 -0.54 -0.45
C ALA A 171 -21.00 -0.51 0.99
N LYS A 172 -21.58 0.63 1.39
CA LYS A 172 -22.33 0.80 2.64
C LYS A 172 -23.79 0.42 2.47
#